data_AF-A0A969JMJ4-F1
#
_entry.id   AF-A0A969JMJ4-F1
#
_cell.length_a   1.000
_cell.length_b   1.000
_cell.length_c   1.000
_cell.angle_alpha   90.00
_cell.angle_beta   90.00
_cell.angle_gamma   90.00
#
_symmetry.space_group_name_H-M   'P 1'
#
loop_
_entity.id
_entity.type
_entity.pdbx_description
1 polymer ?
#
loop_
_entity_poly.entity_id
_entity_poly.type
_entity_poly.pdbx_seq_one_letter_code
_entity_poly.pdbx_strand_id
1 'polypeptide(L)'
;MLDLRIMPKAGFYDHELDYNYTDDTHQNQLIETTMVELPILLKYKSMRRGNVRMYMVGGVTPSIEASGKNDVASTSANLDVNKVNLTIDAGLGFDFYFPLFKFSQEIRFQRGVVNMLGDDQSIYSDPLKRINTNTISIYFIFQ
;
A
#
# COMPACT_ATOMS: atom_id res chain seq x y z
N MET A 1 8.05 24.07 -9.08
CA MET A 1 8.86 23.17 -9.95
C MET A 1 8.28 21.78 -9.86
N LEU A 2 7.98 21.15 -10.99
CA LEU A 2 7.41 19.80 -11.08
C LEU A 2 8.53 18.80 -11.34
N ASP A 3 8.61 17.75 -10.52
CA ASP A 3 9.55 16.64 -10.72
C ASP A 3 8.77 15.32 -10.85
N LEU A 4 9.33 14.37 -11.59
CA LEU A 4 8.89 12.98 -11.58
C LEU A 4 9.72 12.19 -10.56
N ARG A 5 9.06 11.40 -9.71
CA ARG A 5 9.67 10.51 -8.73
C ARG A 5 9.21 9.08 -8.99
N ILE A 6 10.17 8.22 -9.29
CA ILE A 6 9.98 6.78 -9.43
C ILE A 6 10.88 6.12 -8.39
N MET A 7 10.32 5.30 -7.51
CA MET A 7 11.08 4.67 -6.42
C MET A 7 10.53 3.28 -6.10
N PRO A 8 11.02 2.21 -6.76
CA PRO A 8 10.55 0.86 -6.49
C PRO A 8 10.78 0.51 -5.01
N LYS A 9 9.80 -0.15 -4.40
CA LYS A 9 9.89 -0.61 -3.02
C LYS A 9 9.26 -1.99 -2.87
N ALA A 10 9.77 -2.78 -1.94
CA ALA A 10 9.14 -4.03 -1.51
C ALA A 10 8.42 -3.77 -0.18
N GLY A 11 7.16 -4.20 -0.10
CA GLY A 11 6.34 -4.18 1.10
C GLY A 11 6.09 -5.60 1.59
N PHE A 12 6.20 -5.80 2.90
CA PHE A 12 5.79 -7.02 3.58
C PHE A 12 4.60 -6.65 4.45
N TYR A 13 3.49 -7.35 4.25
CA TYR A 13 2.21 -7.08 4.88
C TYR A 13 1.72 -8.33 5.58
N ASP A 14 1.25 -8.16 6.82
CA ASP A 14 0.61 -9.22 7.57
C ASP A 14 -0.88 -8.88 7.69
N HIS A 15 -1.73 -9.77 7.21
CA HIS A 15 -3.18 -9.65 7.24
C HIS A 15 -3.77 -10.70 8.18
N GLU A 16 -4.33 -10.27 9.31
CA GLU A 16 -5.07 -11.13 10.23
C GLU A 16 -6.56 -11.11 9.86
N LEU A 17 -7.13 -12.28 9.60
CA LEU A 17 -8.54 -12.50 9.31
C LEU A 17 -9.17 -13.26 10.48
N ASP A 18 -10.13 -12.61 11.14
CA ASP A 18 -10.93 -13.20 12.21
C ASP A 18 -12.29 -13.64 11.68
N TYR A 19 -12.51 -14.95 11.62
CA TYR A 19 -13.80 -15.54 11.26
C TYR A 19 -14.60 -15.84 12.53
N ASN A 20 -15.74 -15.15 12.66
CA ASN A 20 -16.70 -15.38 13.75
C ASN A 20 -17.90 -16.15 13.20
N TYR A 21 -18.04 -17.41 13.60
CA TYR A 21 -19.18 -18.24 13.22
C TYR A 21 -20.32 -18.09 14.23
N THR A 22 -21.56 -18.35 13.79
CA THR A 22 -22.77 -18.26 14.62
C THR A 22 -22.78 -19.25 15.79
N ASP A 23 -21.95 -20.31 15.73
CA ASP A 23 -21.79 -21.33 16.77
C ASP A 23 -20.68 -20.99 17.80
N ASP A 24 -20.31 -19.71 17.96
CA ASP A 24 -19.29 -19.23 18.91
C ASP A 24 -17.87 -19.81 18.66
N THR A 25 -17.65 -20.37 17.46
CA THR A 25 -16.34 -20.83 17.01
C THR A 25 -15.56 -19.65 16.43
N HIS A 26 -14.34 -19.45 16.92
CA HIS A 26 -13.40 -18.45 16.40
C HIS A 26 -12.32 -19.15 15.57
N GLN A 27 -12.08 -18.69 14.36
CA GLN A 27 -10.91 -19.07 13.59
C GLN A 27 -10.12 -17.84 13.17
N ASN A 28 -8.83 -17.84 13.49
CA ASN A 28 -7.89 -16.79 13.10
C ASN A 28 -7.02 -17.33 11.99
N GLN A 29 -6.93 -16.57 10.91
CA GLN A 29 -6.05 -16.87 9.78
C GLN A 29 -5.10 -15.71 9.56
N LEU A 30 -3.80 -15.99 9.65
CA LEU A 30 -2.75 -15.03 9.33
C LEU A 30 -2.28 -15.27 7.90
N ILE A 31 -2.35 -14.23 7.08
CA ILE A 31 -1.91 -14.22 5.68
C ILE A 31 -0.74 -13.25 5.56
N GLU A 32 0.43 -13.78 5.26
CA GLU A 32 1.63 -12.99 4.97
C GLU A 32 1.70 -12.72 3.46
N THR A 33 1.82 -11.45 3.08
CA THR A 33 1.84 -11.03 1.68
C THR A 33 3.07 -10.18 1.40
N THR A 34 3.84 -10.56 0.39
CA THR A 34 4.97 -9.75 -0.11
C THR A 34 4.58 -9.10 -1.42
N MET A 35 4.66 -7.77 -1.46
CA MET A 35 4.29 -6.95 -2.61
C MET A 35 5.50 -6.18 -3.12
N VAL A 36 5.67 -6.16 -4.44
CA VAL A 36 6.58 -5.24 -5.12
C VAL A 36 5.75 -4.08 -5.65
N GLU A 37 6.06 -2.89 -5.18
CA GLU A 37 5.35 -1.67 -5.53
C GLU A 37 6.25 -0.75 -6.34
N LEU A 38 5.69 -0.18 -7.41
CA LEU A 38 6.38 0.79 -8.26
C LEU A 38 5.61 2.12 -8.26
N PRO A 39 5.87 3.01 -7.29
CA PRO A 39 5.25 4.33 -7.24
C PRO A 39 5.75 5.24 -8.35
N ILE A 40 4.82 5.75 -9.15
CA ILE A 40 5.06 6.76 -10.19
C ILE A 40 4.37 8.04 -9.72
N LEU A 41 5.15 8.94 -9.13
CA LEU A 41 4.65 10.11 -8.42
C LEU A 41 5.14 11.40 -9.05
N LEU A 42 4.25 12.36 -9.22
CA LEU A 42 4.57 13.74 -9.55
C LEU A 42 4.75 14.52 -8.26
N LYS A 43 5.94 15.11 -8.07
CA LYS A 43 6.27 15.97 -6.92
C LYS A 43 6.22 17.43 -7.36
N TYR A 44 5.24 18.18 -6.86
CA TYR A 44 5.14 19.62 -7.05
C TYR A 44 5.73 20.36 -5.85
N LYS A 45 6.80 21.11 -6.08
CA LYS A 45 7.57 21.83 -5.05
C LYS A 45 7.23 23.32 -5.07
N SER A 46 7.02 23.89 -3.88
CA SER A 46 6.91 25.34 -3.67
C SER A 46 8.26 26.05 -3.86
N MET A 47 8.23 27.38 -3.92
CA MET A 47 9.43 28.18 -3.72
C MET A 47 9.98 27.94 -2.31
N ARG A 48 11.31 27.95 -2.19
CA ARG A 48 11.99 27.82 -0.90
C ARG A 48 11.81 29.12 -0.12
N ARG A 49 11.40 29.03 1.14
CA ARG A 49 11.30 30.16 2.06
C ARG A 49 12.28 29.93 3.21
N GLY A 50 13.44 30.58 3.15
CA GLY A 50 14.54 30.33 4.10
C GLY A 50 15.05 28.89 4.00
N ASN A 51 14.96 28.13 5.09
CA ASN A 51 15.40 26.73 5.16
C ASN A 51 14.26 25.71 5.06
N VAL A 52 13.09 26.13 4.60
CA VAL A 52 11.92 25.25 4.44
C VAL A 52 11.37 25.32 3.02
N ARG A 53 10.94 24.18 2.49
CA ARG A 53 10.22 24.07 1.22
C ARG A 53 9.06 23.10 1.39
N MET A 54 7.87 23.53 0.98
CA MET A 54 6.69 22.67 0.96
C MET A 54 6.62 21.94 -0.37
N TYR A 55 6.05 20.75 -0.37
CA TYR A 55 5.77 20.04 -1.59
C TYR A 55 4.52 19.16 -1.43
N MET A 56 3.88 18.89 -2.55
CA MET A 56 2.80 17.92 -2.67
C MET A 56 3.24 16.83 -3.65
N VAL A 57 2.79 15.61 -3.42
CA VAL A 57 3.00 14.48 -4.32
C VAL A 57 1.66 13.89 -4.71
N GLY A 58 1.55 13.43 -5.94
CA GLY A 58 0.37 12.73 -6.42
C GLY A 58 0.72 11.81 -7.58
N GLY A 59 0.09 10.65 -7.66
CA GLY A 59 0.35 9.71 -8.73
C GLY A 59 -0.32 8.37 -8.53
N VAL A 60 0.23 7.36 -9.18
CA VAL A 60 -0.28 5.99 -9.13
C VAL A 60 0.84 5.02 -8.77
N THR A 61 0.49 3.98 -8.05
CA THR A 61 1.41 2.93 -7.64
C THR A 61 0.82 1.58 -8.05
N PRO A 62 1.23 1.04 -9.21
CA PRO A 62 1.04 -0.37 -9.50
C PRO A 62 1.83 -1.22 -8.51
N SER A 63 1.22 -2.32 -8.09
CA SER A 63 1.77 -3.27 -7.14
C SER A 63 1.48 -4.69 -7.61
N ILE A 64 2.45 -5.57 -7.44
CA ILE A 64 2.39 -6.97 -7.86
C ILE A 64 2.85 -7.83 -6.68
N GLU A 65 2.09 -8.88 -6.39
CA GLU A 65 2.43 -9.85 -5.36
C GLU A 65 3.63 -10.71 -5.81
N ALA A 66 4.69 -10.70 -5.01
CA ALA A 66 5.91 -11.46 -5.26
C ALA A 66 6.00 -12.76 -4.45
N SER A 67 5.28 -12.88 -3.34
CA SER A 67 5.26 -14.11 -2.54
C SER A 67 4.08 -14.99 -2.94
N GLY A 68 4.33 -15.94 -3.84
CA GLY A 68 3.42 -17.02 -4.19
C GLY A 68 3.46 -18.17 -3.18
N LYS A 69 3.25 -17.92 -1.89
CA LYS A 69 3.07 -19.02 -0.90
C LYS A 69 1.68 -19.67 -0.97
N ASN A 70 0.86 -19.30 -1.96
CA ASN A 70 -0.42 -19.94 -2.26
C ASN A 70 -0.30 -21.18 -3.18
N ASP A 71 0.89 -21.52 -3.68
CA ASP A 71 1.03 -22.60 -4.68
C ASP A 71 1.46 -23.96 -4.09
N VAL A 72 1.69 -24.09 -2.77
CA VAL A 72 2.27 -25.34 -2.20
C VAL A 72 1.47 -25.98 -1.07
N ALA A 73 0.49 -25.33 -0.45
CA ALA A 73 -0.38 -26.01 0.52
C ALA A 73 -1.64 -25.21 0.81
N SER A 74 -2.81 -25.65 0.33
CA SER A 74 -4.05 -25.71 1.13
C SER A 74 -5.24 -26.10 0.25
N THR A 75 -5.53 -27.39 0.26
CA THR A 75 -6.79 -28.03 -0.16
C THR A 75 -7.97 -27.64 0.75
N SER A 76 -8.04 -26.39 1.22
CA SER A 76 -9.03 -25.94 2.20
C SER A 76 -9.26 -24.44 2.04
N ALA A 77 -10.26 -24.09 1.21
CA ALA A 77 -11.03 -22.85 1.23
C ALA A 77 -10.29 -21.58 1.73
N ASN A 78 -9.25 -21.15 1.02
CA ASN A 78 -8.65 -19.84 1.24
C ASN A 78 -9.28 -18.80 0.30
N LEU A 79 -9.33 -17.54 0.76
CA LEU A 79 -9.80 -16.41 -0.03
C LEU A 79 -8.81 -16.15 -1.17
N ASP A 80 -9.26 -16.30 -2.42
CA ASP A 80 -8.45 -15.93 -3.58
C ASP A 80 -8.32 -14.39 -3.66
N VAL A 81 -7.08 -13.91 -3.74
CA VAL A 81 -6.75 -12.47 -3.76
C VAL A 81 -5.97 -12.18 -5.03
N ASN A 82 -6.40 -11.16 -5.78
CA ASN A 82 -5.74 -10.76 -7.01
C ASN A 82 -4.29 -10.34 -6.78
N LYS A 83 -3.37 -10.98 -7.52
CA LYS A 83 -1.92 -10.75 -7.47
C LYS A 83 -1.49 -9.37 -7.98
N VAL A 84 -2.41 -8.57 -8.53
CA VAL A 84 -2.15 -7.24 -9.08
C VAL A 84 -3.08 -6.23 -8.43
N ASN A 85 -2.51 -5.15 -7.90
CA ASN A 85 -3.26 -4.05 -7.32
C ASN A 85 -2.74 -2.71 -7.86
N LEU A 86 -3.65 -1.74 -7.97
CA LEU A 86 -3.34 -0.38 -8.41
C LEU A 86 -3.89 0.60 -7.38
N THR A 87 -3.00 1.42 -6.82
CA THR A 87 -3.37 2.47 -5.87
C THR A 87 -3.18 3.86 -6.47
N ILE A 88 -4.04 4.78 -6.06
CA ILE A 88 -3.83 6.22 -6.24
C ILE A 88 -3.21 6.76 -4.97
N ASP A 89 -2.15 7.54 -5.15
CA ASP A 89 -1.38 8.12 -4.08
C ASP A 89 -1.50 9.64 -4.09
N ALA A 90 -1.70 10.23 -2.92
CA ALA A 90 -1.66 11.67 -2.70
C ALA A 90 -0.91 11.95 -1.40
N GLY A 91 -0.08 12.99 -1.37
CA GLY A 91 0.69 13.30 -0.19
C GLY A 91 1.14 14.75 -0.11
N LEU A 92 1.47 15.17 1.11
CA LEU A 92 1.95 16.51 1.43
C LEU A 92 3.20 16.37 2.29
N GLY A 93 4.20 17.21 2.06
CA GLY A 93 5.45 17.15 2.78
C GLY A 93 6.20 18.47 2.88
N PHE A 94 7.18 18.47 3.78
CA PHE A 94 8.04 19.59 4.10
C PHE A 94 9.50 19.13 4.03
N ASP A 95 10.30 19.84 3.24
CA ASP A 95 11.74 19.71 3.15
C ASP A 95 12.41 20.78 4.03
N PHE A 96 13.06 20.38 5.12
CA PHE A 96 13.91 21.22 5.98
C PHE A 96 15.37 21.07 5.59
N TYR A 97 16.05 22.20 5.37
CA TYR A 97 17.45 22.24 4.96
C TYR A 97 18.34 22.57 6.15
N PHE A 98 19.10 21.60 6.64
CA PHE A 98 20.17 21.79 7.61
C PHE A 98 21.53 21.86 6.89
N PRO A 99 22.61 22.33 7.55
CA PRO A 99 23.94 22.41 6.95
C PRO A 99 24.50 21.06 6.50
N LEU A 100 24.14 19.98 7.19
CA LEU A 100 24.70 18.64 6.97
C LEU A 100 23.74 17.68 6.25
N PHE A 101 22.43 17.87 6.39
CA PHE A 101 21.41 17.01 5.79
C PHE A 101 20.12 17.77 5.51
N LYS A 102 19.26 17.21 4.66
CA LYS A 102 17.90 17.63 4.42
C LYS A 102 16.95 16.63 5.06
N PHE A 103 16.10 17.13 5.96
CA PHE A 103 15.05 16.35 6.58
C PHE A 103 13.73 16.58 5.84
N SER A 104 13.19 15.53 5.25
CA SER A 104 11.98 15.56 4.45
C SER A 104 10.91 14.71 5.13
N GLN A 105 9.90 15.37 5.70
CA GLN A 105 8.73 14.72 6.29
C GLN A 105 7.58 14.73 5.29
N GLU A 106 6.93 13.59 5.08
CA GLU A 106 5.85 13.43 4.11
C GLU A 106 4.74 12.57 4.71
N ILE A 107 3.49 13.05 4.62
CA ILE A 107 2.32 12.21 4.88
C ILE A 107 1.77 11.82 3.51
N ARG A 108 1.55 10.52 3.31
CA ARG A 108 1.00 9.96 2.08
C ARG A 108 -0.24 9.13 2.39
N PHE A 109 -1.26 9.36 1.60
CA PHE A 109 -2.46 8.55 1.54
C PHE A 109 -2.42 7.73 0.25
N GLN A 110 -2.65 6.43 0.37
CA GLN A 110 -2.72 5.49 -0.75
C GLN A 110 -4.09 4.80 -0.71
N ARG A 111 -4.79 4.77 -1.85
CA ARG A 111 -6.10 4.12 -1.97
C ARG A 111 -6.13 3.18 -3.16
N GLY A 112 -6.41 1.91 -2.91
CA GLY A 112 -6.65 0.88 -3.90
C GLY A 112 -7.89 1.20 -4.73
N VAL A 113 -7.74 1.13 -6.04
CA VAL A 113 -8.82 1.36 -7.01
C VAL A 113 -9.28 0.06 -7.64
N VAL A 114 -8.42 -0.95 -7.70
CA VAL A 114 -8.74 -2.28 -8.22
C VAL A 114 -9.41 -3.12 -7.13
N ASN A 115 -10.33 -4.00 -7.54
CA ASN A 115 -10.90 -4.99 -6.62
C ASN A 115 -9.88 -6.12 -6.43
N MET A 116 -9.48 -6.33 -5.18
CA MET A 116 -8.54 -7.41 -4.86
C MET A 116 -9.22 -8.75 -4.61
N LEU A 117 -10.55 -8.81 -4.58
CA LEU A 117 -11.27 -10.08 -4.48
C LEU A 117 -11.08 -10.91 -5.76
N GLY A 118 -10.60 -12.14 -5.62
CA GLY A 118 -10.55 -13.13 -6.70
C GLY A 118 -11.94 -13.58 -7.16
N ASP A 119 -12.01 -14.21 -8.33
CA ASP A 119 -13.27 -14.65 -8.95
C ASP A 119 -13.71 -16.05 -8.48
N ASP A 120 -12.91 -16.69 -7.63
CA ASP A 120 -13.22 -18.01 -7.07
C ASP A 120 -14.37 -17.93 -6.05
N GLN A 121 -15.43 -18.67 -6.35
CA GLN A 121 -16.59 -18.85 -5.46
C GLN A 121 -16.20 -19.77 -4.31
N SER A 122 -16.01 -19.17 -3.14
CA SER A 122 -15.70 -19.83 -1.87
C SER A 122 -16.69 -19.33 -0.83
N ILE A 123 -16.97 -20.15 0.19
CA ILE A 123 -17.86 -19.80 1.31
C ILE A 123 -17.44 -18.47 1.97
N TYR A 124 -16.15 -18.11 1.85
CA TYR A 124 -15.57 -16.87 2.36
C TYR A 124 -15.64 -15.67 1.41
N SER A 125 -15.72 -15.88 0.09
CA SER A 125 -15.82 -14.79 -0.91
C SER A 125 -17.26 -14.38 -1.21
N ASP A 126 -18.23 -15.29 -1.09
CA ASP A 126 -19.66 -15.03 -1.32
C ASP A 126 -20.24 -13.82 -0.56
N PRO A 127 -19.92 -13.57 0.73
CA PRO A 127 -20.41 -12.38 1.43
C PRO A 127 -19.63 -11.09 1.10
N LEU A 128 -18.47 -11.19 0.46
CA LEU A 128 -17.58 -10.07 0.18
C LEU A 128 -17.80 -9.56 -1.25
N LYS A 129 -18.23 -8.31 -1.40
CA LYS A 129 -18.44 -7.72 -2.73
C LYS A 129 -17.17 -7.10 -3.33
N ARG A 130 -16.28 -6.56 -2.48
CA ARG A 130 -15.10 -5.82 -2.89
C ARG A 130 -14.08 -5.69 -1.77
N ILE A 131 -12.81 -5.91 -2.07
CA ILE A 131 -11.69 -5.66 -1.16
C ILE A 131 -10.82 -4.55 -1.74
N ASN A 132 -10.60 -3.50 -0.95
CA ASN A 132 -9.73 -2.38 -1.28
C ASN A 132 -8.72 -2.14 -0.15
N THR A 133 -7.47 -1.95 -0.53
CA THR A 133 -6.41 -1.51 0.40
C THR A 133 -6.44 0.00 0.57
N ASN A 134 -6.42 0.50 1.80
CA ASN A 134 -6.20 1.91 2.10
C ASN A 134 -5.07 2.03 3.10
N THR A 135 -4.07 2.86 2.80
CA THR A 135 -2.88 2.99 3.63
C THR A 135 -2.59 4.47 3.88
N ILE A 136 -2.33 4.80 5.14
CA ILE A 136 -1.77 6.10 5.53
C ILE A 136 -0.32 5.83 5.94
N SER A 137 0.61 6.49 5.27
CA SER A 137 2.04 6.36 5.55
C SER A 137 2.62 7.70 5.96
N ILE A 138 3.53 7.65 6.92
CA ILE A 138 4.35 8.80 7.31
C ILE A 138 5.79 8.45 6.94
N TYR A 139 6.40 9.26 6.08
CA TYR A 139 7.78 9.10 5.66
C TYR A 139 8.66 10.14 6.32
N PHE A 140 9.79 9.66 6.82
CA PHE A 140 10.91 10.47 7.29
C PHE A 140 12.11 10.16 6.41
N ILE A 141 12.48 11.10 5.56
CA ILE A 141 13.55 10.93 4.58
C ILE A 141 14.70 11.85 4.98
N PHE A 142 15.89 11.28 5.14
CA PHE A 142 17.12 11.99 5.42
C PHE A 142 18.00 11.92 4.17
N GLN A 143 18.38 13.08 3.63
CA GLN A 143 19.18 13.22 2.41
C GLN A 143 20.36 14.15 2.60
#